data_AF-A0A518GI41-F1
#
_entry.id   AF-A0A518GI41-F1
#
_cell.length_a   1.000
_cell.length_b   1.000
_cell.length_c   1.000
_cell.angle_alpha   90.00
_cell.angle_beta   90.00
_cell.angle_gamma   90.00
#
_symmetry.space_group_name_H-M   'P 1'
#
loop_
_entity.id
_entity.type
_entity.pdbx_description
1 polymer ?
#
loop_
_entity_poly.entity_id
_entity_poly.type
_entity_poly.pdbx_seq_one_letter_code
_entity_poly.pdbx_strand_id
1 'polypeptide(L)'
;MLLNICYHIAPKTPTVQASMVCDHFGLTLDGQQQVIARDLELPVTSGNLIAFIGPSGSGKSSLMRAVAAELNSSGYGEVLWLDHLPQVSSLVADALALPPLDAFRLLAQCGLAEPQLLLRTPDELSDGQRFRFRLAQSVAESLRRQSQRASQGTWIVADEFTSPLDRTLAKVIARNWHSLLRQHRLGGLVATTHTDILDDLEPDLIVTCSHDAPPQLSGPAASPTFSSATWSAQQTLPEADAPTPAVKKKKSASSTSWPSPPERNATGRILLGGITARTPSASSASSRFSGISTNR
;
A
#
# COMPACT_ATOMS: atom_id res chain seq x y z
N MET A 1 14.30 16.32 6.68
CA MET A 1 14.34 14.94 7.23
C MET A 1 15.06 14.05 6.22
N LEU A 2 16.04 13.24 6.62
CA LEU A 2 16.83 12.40 5.69
C LEU A 2 16.37 10.94 5.78
N LEU A 3 16.03 10.31 4.64
CA LEU A 3 15.50 8.94 4.59
C LEU A 3 16.38 8.00 3.78
N ASN A 4 16.66 6.84 4.36
CA ASN A 4 17.32 5.70 3.72
C ASN A 4 16.40 4.47 3.82
N ILE A 5 15.95 3.96 2.67
CA ILE A 5 14.94 2.90 2.59
C ILE A 5 15.44 1.81 1.67
N CYS A 6 15.72 0.66 2.26
CA CYS A 6 16.12 -0.57 1.57
C CYS A 6 15.28 -1.73 2.10
N TYR A 7 14.68 -2.50 1.20
CA TYR A 7 13.94 -3.70 1.51
C TYR A 7 14.74 -4.93 1.08
N HIS A 8 14.66 -5.96 1.90
CA HIS A 8 15.17 -7.27 1.55
C HIS A 8 14.00 -8.14 1.08
N ILE A 9 13.99 -8.48 -0.20
CA ILE A 9 12.95 -9.29 -0.83
C ILE A 9 13.46 -10.71 -0.89
N ALA A 10 13.16 -11.46 0.17
CA ALA A 10 13.42 -12.88 0.27
C ALA A 10 12.10 -13.61 0.59
N PRO A 11 11.95 -14.88 0.18
CA PRO A 11 10.84 -15.72 0.63
C PRO A 11 10.82 -15.78 2.17
N LYS A 12 9.70 -15.38 2.78
CA LYS A 12 9.54 -15.40 4.25
C LYS A 12 9.72 -16.81 4.83
N THR A 13 9.35 -17.82 4.06
CA THR A 13 9.50 -19.23 4.42
C THR A 13 10.20 -19.95 3.28
N PRO A 14 11.37 -20.56 3.51
CA PRO A 14 12.04 -21.37 2.50
C PRO A 14 11.27 -22.67 2.32
N THR A 15 10.60 -22.82 1.18
CA THR A 15 9.90 -24.04 0.80
C THR A 15 10.48 -24.62 -0.48
N VAL A 16 10.20 -25.90 -0.74
CA VAL A 16 10.58 -26.56 -2.00
C VAL A 16 10.02 -25.78 -3.20
N GLN A 17 8.77 -25.30 -3.11
CA GLN A 17 8.16 -24.48 -4.16
C GLN A 17 8.89 -23.13 -4.33
N ALA A 18 9.28 -22.47 -3.23
CA ALA A 18 10.07 -21.24 -3.30
C ALA A 18 11.43 -21.47 -3.98
N SER A 19 12.11 -22.59 -3.69
CA SER A 19 13.35 -22.98 -4.36
C SER A 19 13.14 -23.21 -5.85
N MET A 20 12.09 -23.93 -6.23
CA MET A 20 11.77 -24.17 -7.65
C MET A 20 11.51 -22.86 -8.42
N VAL A 21 10.80 -21.91 -7.80
CA VAL A 21 10.58 -20.59 -8.40
C VAL A 21 11.91 -19.85 -8.54
N CYS A 22 12.76 -19.87 -7.51
CA CYS A 22 14.07 -19.25 -7.54
C CYS A 22 14.93 -19.83 -8.67
N ASP A 23 15.05 -21.15 -8.74
CA ASP A 23 15.82 -21.84 -9.78
C ASP A 23 15.28 -21.55 -11.18
N HIS A 24 13.95 -21.48 -11.35
CA HIS A 24 13.32 -21.23 -12.65
C HIS A 24 13.57 -19.80 -13.17
N PHE A 25 13.63 -18.81 -12.27
CA PHE A 25 13.80 -17.40 -12.62
C PHE A 25 15.23 -16.87 -12.35
N GLY A 26 16.17 -17.73 -11.97
CA GLY A 26 17.56 -17.34 -11.66
C GLY A 26 17.68 -16.43 -10.42
N LEU A 27 16.77 -16.59 -9.45
CA LEU A 27 16.79 -15.86 -8.18
C LEU A 27 17.44 -16.71 -7.09
N THR A 28 17.85 -16.08 -6.00
CA THR A 28 18.38 -16.75 -4.82
C THR A 28 17.35 -16.77 -3.70
N LEU A 29 17.37 -17.83 -2.86
CA LEU A 29 16.53 -17.89 -1.66
C LEU A 29 16.91 -16.82 -0.62
N ASP A 30 18.16 -16.37 -0.65
CA ASP A 30 18.64 -15.22 0.13
C ASP A 30 18.05 -13.91 -0.39
N GLY A 31 17.29 -13.93 -1.49
CA GLY A 31 16.55 -12.77 -1.97
C GLY A 31 17.43 -11.68 -2.60
N GLN A 32 16.80 -10.53 -2.83
CA GLN A 32 17.45 -9.35 -3.39
C GLN A 32 17.21 -8.13 -2.52
N GLN A 33 18.18 -7.21 -2.48
CA GLN A 33 17.96 -5.90 -1.87
C GLN A 33 17.35 -4.95 -2.90
N GLN A 34 16.16 -4.44 -2.58
CA GLN A 34 15.53 -3.37 -3.33
C GLN A 34 15.66 -2.06 -2.57
N VAL A 35 16.45 -1.14 -3.13
CA VAL A 35 16.60 0.22 -2.61
C VAL A 35 15.46 1.08 -3.15
N ILE A 36 14.65 1.66 -2.26
CA ILE A 36 13.56 2.56 -2.64
C ILE A 36 13.98 4.03 -2.56
N ALA A 37 14.80 4.38 -1.56
CA ALA A 37 15.34 5.73 -1.42
C ALA A 37 16.71 5.66 -0.73
N ARG A 38 17.66 6.50 -1.18
CA ARG A 38 18.93 6.77 -0.49
C ARG A 38 19.08 8.27 -0.31
N ASP A 39 19.40 8.67 0.91
CA ASP A 39 19.65 10.06 1.30
C ASP A 39 18.58 11.04 0.80
N LEU A 40 17.31 10.61 0.87
CA LEU A 40 16.19 11.44 0.43
C LEU A 40 15.87 12.49 1.48
N GLU A 41 16.16 13.75 1.18
CA GLU A 41 15.81 14.89 2.01
C GLU A 41 14.38 15.35 1.73
N LEU A 42 13.48 15.12 2.69
CA LEU A 42 12.12 15.66 2.64
C LEU A 42 12.01 16.91 3.53
N PRO A 43 11.71 18.09 2.95
CA PRO A 43 11.38 19.28 3.71
C PRO A 43 9.94 19.14 4.23
N VAL A 44 9.79 18.63 5.44
CA VAL A 44 8.48 18.44 6.08
C VAL A 44 8.25 19.51 7.14
N THR A 45 7.14 20.23 7.02
CA THR A 45 6.67 21.16 8.05
C THR A 45 5.28 20.75 8.55
N SER A 46 4.96 21.13 9.79
CA SER A 46 3.65 20.81 10.37
C SER A 46 2.51 21.37 9.50
N GLY A 47 1.51 20.55 9.23
CA GLY A 47 0.39 20.94 8.38
C GLY A 47 0.65 20.87 6.87
N ASN A 48 1.79 20.32 6.43
CA ASN A 48 1.98 20.06 5.01
C ASN A 48 1.14 18.90 4.51
N LEU A 49 0.72 19.00 3.25
CA LEU A 49 0.15 17.91 2.47
C LEU A 49 1.19 17.39 1.49
N ILE A 50 1.62 16.14 1.67
CA ILE A 50 2.62 15.48 0.83
C ILE A 50 1.96 14.37 0.04
N ALA A 51 2.15 14.38 -1.29
CA ALA A 51 1.62 13.37 -2.19
C ALA A 51 2.72 12.48 -2.77
N PHE A 52 2.60 11.17 -2.60
CA PHE A 52 3.43 10.15 -3.22
C PHE A 52 2.73 9.62 -4.46
N ILE A 53 3.33 9.82 -5.63
CA ILE A 53 2.75 9.45 -6.93
C ILE A 53 3.63 8.51 -7.73
N GLY A 54 3.05 7.84 -8.73
CA GLY A 54 3.76 6.91 -9.60
C GLY A 54 3.10 5.54 -9.75
N PRO A 55 3.64 4.66 -10.61
CA PRO A 55 3.02 3.39 -10.99
C PRO A 55 2.85 2.42 -9.80
N SER A 56 1.98 1.41 -9.95
CA SER A 56 1.88 0.36 -8.94
C SER A 56 3.22 -0.38 -8.77
N GLY A 57 3.57 -0.70 -7.52
CA GLY A 57 4.85 -1.35 -7.20
C GLY A 57 6.09 -0.44 -7.19
N SER A 58 5.97 0.87 -7.50
CA SER A 58 7.13 1.80 -7.47
C SER A 58 7.61 2.19 -6.07
N GLY A 59 7.05 1.60 -5.00
CA GLY A 59 7.48 1.86 -3.63
C GLY A 59 6.81 3.04 -2.92
N LYS A 60 5.79 3.70 -3.50
CA LYS A 60 5.04 4.82 -2.88
C LYS A 60 4.59 4.51 -1.45
N SER A 61 3.85 3.43 -1.25
CA SER A 61 3.32 3.07 0.07
C SER A 61 4.43 2.72 1.06
N SER A 62 5.53 2.13 0.58
CA SER A 62 6.72 1.86 1.41
C SER A 62 7.42 3.16 1.83
N LEU A 63 7.60 4.09 0.89
CA LEU A 63 8.17 5.41 1.18
C LEU A 63 7.28 6.21 2.13
N MET A 64 5.97 6.24 1.88
CA MET A 64 4.99 6.87 2.77
C MET A 64 5.01 6.25 4.18
N ARG A 65 5.11 4.92 4.31
CA ARG A 65 5.26 4.24 5.61
C ARG A 65 6.53 4.65 6.35
N ALA A 66 7.65 4.77 5.64
CA ALA A 66 8.90 5.22 6.26
C ALA A 66 8.79 6.68 6.73
N VAL A 67 8.18 7.55 5.92
CA VAL A 67 7.93 8.96 6.29
C VAL A 67 7.04 9.04 7.52
N ALA A 68 5.93 8.31 7.51
CA ALA A 68 5.00 8.20 8.63
C ALA A 68 5.69 7.68 9.91
N ALA A 69 6.54 6.65 9.81
CA ALA A 69 7.28 6.14 10.96
C ALA A 69 8.23 7.20 11.54
N GLU A 70 8.97 7.90 10.67
CA GLU A 70 9.92 8.94 11.07
C GLU A 70 9.24 10.16 11.70
N LEU A 71 8.08 10.59 11.16
CA LEU A 71 7.28 11.67 11.76
C LEU A 71 6.88 11.34 13.20
N ASN A 72 6.51 10.07 13.44
CA ASN A 72 6.08 9.60 14.75
C ASN A 72 7.26 9.41 15.72
N SER A 73 8.43 8.93 15.26
CA SER A 73 9.61 8.70 16.11
C SER A 73 10.38 9.98 16.44
N SER A 74 10.47 10.91 15.49
CA SER A 74 11.27 12.14 15.63
C SER A 74 10.49 13.31 16.23
N GLY A 75 9.24 13.06 16.66
CA GLY A 75 8.42 14.03 17.39
C GLY A 75 7.80 15.12 16.53
N TYR A 76 7.76 14.96 15.20
CA TYR A 76 7.10 15.91 14.28
C TYR A 76 5.57 15.88 14.39
N GLY A 77 5.01 14.80 14.90
CA GLY A 77 3.59 14.71 15.19
C GLY A 77 3.09 13.27 15.33
N GLU A 78 1.89 13.14 15.86
CA GLU A 78 1.19 11.86 15.92
C GLU A 78 0.65 11.50 14.53
N VAL A 79 0.82 10.25 14.13
CA VAL A 79 0.42 9.75 12.83
C VAL A 79 -0.82 8.87 12.93
N LEU A 80 -1.82 9.17 12.11
CA LEU A 80 -3.09 8.48 12.04
C LEU A 80 -3.31 7.89 10.65
N TRP A 81 -3.39 6.56 10.58
CA TRP A 81 -3.65 5.85 9.33
C TRP A 81 -5.16 5.72 9.11
N LEU A 82 -5.64 6.12 7.94
CA LEU A 82 -7.05 6.07 7.57
C LEU A 82 -7.62 4.63 7.67
N ASP A 83 -6.83 3.64 7.30
CA ASP A 83 -7.23 2.22 7.34
C ASP A 83 -7.23 1.63 8.75
N HIS A 84 -6.48 2.22 9.69
CA HIS A 84 -6.36 1.74 11.08
C HIS A 84 -7.27 2.48 12.06
N LEU A 85 -8.15 3.35 11.56
CA LEU A 85 -9.14 4.03 12.39
C LEU A 85 -10.05 3.00 13.08
N PRO A 86 -10.49 3.28 14.33
CA PRO A 86 -11.37 2.39 15.06
C PRO A 86 -12.66 2.14 14.27
N GLN A 87 -13.13 0.90 14.29
CA GLN A 87 -14.45 0.58 13.77
C GLN A 87 -15.50 1.16 14.71
N VAL A 88 -16.60 1.65 14.13
CA VAL A 88 -17.70 2.26 14.87
C VAL A 88 -18.98 1.58 14.41
N SER A 89 -19.77 1.11 15.36
CA SER A 89 -21.05 0.42 15.11
C SER A 89 -22.27 1.33 15.24
N SER A 90 -22.08 2.59 15.62
CA SER A 90 -23.16 3.59 15.68
C SER A 90 -23.54 4.07 14.27
N LEU A 91 -24.64 4.80 14.20
CA LEU A 91 -25.03 5.48 12.96
C LEU A 91 -23.94 6.44 12.51
N VAL A 92 -23.83 6.65 11.19
CA VAL A 92 -22.92 7.61 10.57
C VAL A 92 -23.12 9.01 11.16
N ALA A 93 -24.38 9.38 11.46
CA ALA A 93 -24.73 10.63 12.15
C ALA A 93 -24.00 10.83 13.48
N ASP A 94 -23.77 9.75 14.23
CA ASP A 94 -23.27 9.78 15.61
C ASP A 94 -21.80 9.37 15.73
N ALA A 95 -21.25 8.75 14.69
CA ALA A 95 -19.98 8.02 14.75
C ALA A 95 -18.73 8.91 14.94
N LEU A 96 -18.82 10.22 14.70
CA LEU A 96 -17.69 11.14 14.80
C LEU A 96 -17.40 11.59 16.24
N ALA A 97 -18.32 11.37 17.18
CA ALA A 97 -18.25 11.87 18.55
C ALA A 97 -18.03 13.40 18.62
N LEU A 98 -18.78 14.14 17.80
CA LEU A 98 -18.82 15.60 17.72
C LEU A 98 -20.24 16.10 17.98
N PRO A 99 -20.45 17.38 18.31
CA PRO A 99 -21.79 17.97 18.32
C PRO A 99 -22.49 17.75 16.95
N PRO A 100 -23.81 17.50 16.91
CA PRO A 100 -24.50 17.08 15.68
C PRO A 100 -24.27 18.01 14.49
N LEU A 101 -24.32 19.32 14.70
CA LEU A 101 -24.09 20.30 13.63
C LEU A 101 -22.67 20.20 13.06
N ASP A 102 -21.66 20.01 13.90
CA ASP A 102 -20.26 19.89 13.47
C ASP A 102 -20.02 18.55 12.78
N ALA A 103 -20.62 17.47 13.28
CA ALA A 103 -20.58 16.16 12.65
C ALA A 103 -21.17 16.21 11.23
N PHE A 104 -22.37 16.78 11.07
CA PHE A 104 -23.03 16.89 9.76
C PHE A 104 -22.26 17.77 8.79
N ARG A 105 -21.67 18.87 9.27
CA ARG A 105 -20.81 19.73 8.44
C ARG A 105 -19.59 18.98 7.94
N LEU A 106 -18.89 18.26 8.82
CA LEU A 106 -17.70 17.50 8.45
C LEU A 106 -18.02 16.35 7.48
N LEU A 107 -19.14 15.64 7.72
CA LEU A 107 -19.64 14.61 6.81
C LEU A 107 -19.98 15.20 5.44
N ALA A 108 -20.70 16.32 5.39
CA ALA A 108 -21.04 17.00 4.15
C ALA A 108 -19.80 17.49 3.38
N GLN A 109 -18.78 18.01 4.06
CA GLN A 109 -17.50 18.38 3.43
C GLN A 109 -16.78 17.19 2.81
N CYS A 110 -16.93 16.00 3.40
CA CYS A 110 -16.46 14.74 2.83
C CYS A 110 -17.45 14.11 1.82
N GLY A 111 -18.49 14.84 1.40
CA GLY A 111 -19.46 14.39 0.41
C GLY A 111 -20.52 13.43 0.95
N LEU A 112 -20.76 13.37 2.26
CA LEU A 112 -21.80 12.55 2.91
C LEU A 112 -22.91 13.42 3.49
N ALA A 113 -23.67 14.07 2.62
CA ALA A 113 -24.78 14.95 3.03
C ALA A 113 -26.17 14.28 2.91
N GLU A 114 -26.23 13.05 2.41
CA GLU A 114 -27.50 12.36 2.15
C GLU A 114 -28.14 11.86 3.45
N PRO A 115 -29.37 12.28 3.80
CA PRO A 115 -30.02 11.89 5.06
C PRO A 115 -30.14 10.37 5.24
N GLN A 116 -30.38 9.64 4.14
CA GLN A 116 -30.49 8.18 4.19
C GLN A 116 -29.18 7.50 4.60
N LEU A 117 -28.02 8.08 4.27
CA LEU A 117 -26.71 7.56 4.68
C LEU A 117 -26.41 7.85 6.15
N LEU A 118 -26.89 9.00 6.66
CA LEU A 118 -26.72 9.36 8.07
C LEU A 118 -27.41 8.38 9.02
N LEU A 119 -28.46 7.70 8.54
CA LEU A 119 -29.22 6.67 9.26
C LEU A 119 -28.64 5.25 9.10
N ARG A 120 -27.48 5.10 8.45
CA ARG A 120 -26.79 3.80 8.28
C ARG A 120 -25.64 3.67 9.25
N THR A 121 -25.18 2.45 9.46
CA THR A 121 -23.88 2.17 10.08
C THR A 121 -22.78 2.16 9.03
N PRO A 122 -21.50 2.45 9.39
CA PRO A 122 -20.38 2.41 8.45
C PRO A 122 -20.23 1.09 7.67
N ASP A 123 -20.71 -0.02 8.24
CA ASP A 123 -20.63 -1.33 7.61
C ASP A 123 -21.65 -1.56 6.48
N GLU A 124 -22.72 -0.77 6.45
CA GLU A 124 -23.73 -0.81 5.37
C GLU A 124 -23.34 0.06 4.17
N LEU A 125 -22.25 0.83 4.26
CA LEU A 125 -21.79 1.76 3.23
C LEU A 125 -21.03 1.03 2.11
N SER A 126 -21.22 1.51 0.87
CA SER A 126 -20.36 1.13 -0.26
C SER A 126 -18.91 1.57 -0.05
N ASP A 127 -17.95 1.01 -0.79
CA ASP A 127 -16.53 1.34 -0.60
C ASP A 127 -16.24 2.84 -0.75
N GLY A 128 -16.84 3.50 -1.75
CA GLY A 128 -16.70 4.95 -1.92
C GLY A 128 -17.38 5.79 -0.85
N GLN A 129 -18.50 5.33 -0.29
CA GLN A 129 -19.16 5.98 0.86
C GLN A 129 -18.34 5.78 2.14
N ARG A 130 -17.84 4.57 2.36
CA ARG A 130 -17.00 4.19 3.50
C ARG A 130 -15.68 4.96 3.47
N PHE A 131 -15.02 5.10 2.33
CA PHE A 131 -13.82 5.92 2.17
C PHE A 131 -14.06 7.38 2.59
N ARG A 132 -15.14 7.99 2.08
CA ARG A 132 -15.56 9.35 2.47
C ARG A 132 -15.86 9.47 3.97
N PHE A 133 -16.51 8.47 4.55
CA PHE A 133 -16.76 8.42 5.99
C PHE A 133 -15.46 8.34 6.78
N ARG A 134 -14.50 7.51 6.34
CA ARG A 134 -13.18 7.38 6.96
C ARG A 134 -12.37 8.67 6.88
N LEU A 135 -12.49 9.45 5.81
CA LEU A 135 -11.91 10.81 5.75
C LEU A 135 -12.50 11.70 6.85
N ALA A 136 -13.82 11.76 6.99
CA ALA A 136 -14.47 12.55 8.05
C ALA A 136 -14.05 12.05 9.45
N GLN A 137 -14.04 10.74 9.65
CA GLN A 137 -13.61 10.10 10.89
C GLN A 137 -12.15 10.43 11.24
N SER A 138 -11.26 10.43 10.25
CA SER A 138 -9.84 10.76 10.42
C SER A 138 -9.64 12.18 10.93
N VAL A 139 -10.40 13.14 10.39
CA VAL A 139 -10.34 14.55 10.81
C VAL A 139 -10.90 14.69 12.23
N ALA A 140 -12.07 14.11 12.51
CA ALA A 140 -12.68 14.17 13.84
C ALA A 140 -11.77 13.57 14.93
N GLU A 141 -11.15 12.41 14.64
CA GLU A 141 -10.19 11.76 15.51
C GLU A 141 -8.93 12.62 15.72
N SER A 142 -8.41 13.21 14.64
CA SER A 142 -7.23 14.09 14.70
C SER A 142 -7.47 15.32 15.56
N LEU A 143 -8.65 15.96 15.43
CA LEU A 143 -9.03 17.10 16.26
C LEU A 143 -9.12 16.74 17.74
N ARG A 144 -9.66 15.57 18.08
CA ARG A 144 -9.69 15.08 19.46
C ARG A 144 -8.28 14.90 20.01
N ARG A 145 -7.37 14.26 19.27
CA ARG A 145 -5.98 14.05 19.70
C ARG A 145 -5.21 15.36 19.85
N GLN A 146 -5.38 16.29 18.91
CA GLN A 146 -4.78 17.62 18.95
C GLN A 146 -5.21 18.41 20.20
N SER A 147 -6.48 18.28 20.61
CA SER A 147 -6.99 18.93 21.84
C SER A 147 -6.36 18.37 23.13
N GLN A 148 -6.01 17.08 23.14
CA GLN A 148 -5.41 16.41 24.29
C GLN A 148 -3.89 16.61 24.38
N ARG A 149 -3.23 16.89 23.24
CA ARG A 149 -1.77 17.02 23.13
C ARG A 149 -1.39 18.24 22.30
N ALA A 150 -1.60 19.43 22.88
CA ALA A 150 -1.41 20.71 22.20
C ALA A 150 0.00 20.99 21.64
N SER A 151 1.02 20.23 22.05
CA SER A 151 2.42 20.45 21.68
C SER A 151 2.91 19.68 20.45
N GLN A 152 2.07 18.86 19.79
CA GLN A 152 2.47 18.08 18.62
C GLN A 152 1.47 18.25 17.46
N GLY A 153 1.98 18.24 16.22
CA GLY A 153 1.14 18.17 15.03
C GLY A 153 0.43 16.82 14.92
N THR A 154 -0.62 16.75 14.10
CA THR A 154 -1.28 15.48 13.76
C THR A 154 -1.27 15.29 12.26
N TRP A 155 -0.90 14.09 11.82
CA TRP A 155 -0.74 13.73 10.42
C TRP A 155 -1.73 12.63 10.06
N ILE A 156 -2.48 12.81 8.97
CA ILE A 156 -3.39 11.81 8.45
C ILE A 156 -2.74 11.14 7.24
N VAL A 157 -2.71 9.81 7.24
CA VAL A 157 -2.10 9.00 6.18
C VAL A 157 -3.16 8.22 5.43
N ALA A 158 -3.20 8.37 4.11
CA ALA A 158 -4.11 7.64 3.24
C ALA A 158 -3.33 6.96 2.09
N ASP A 159 -3.30 5.62 2.13
CA ASP A 159 -2.83 4.81 1.00
C ASP A 159 -3.96 4.69 -0.03
N GLU A 160 -3.60 4.50 -1.30
CA GLU A 160 -4.54 4.42 -2.42
C GLU A 160 -5.59 5.56 -2.43
N PHE A 161 -5.16 6.78 -2.16
CA PHE A 161 -6.05 7.93 -1.98
C PHE A 161 -6.97 8.13 -3.19
N THR A 162 -8.29 8.16 -2.93
CA THR A 162 -9.40 8.27 -3.89
C THR A 162 -9.56 7.11 -4.89
N SER A 163 -8.85 5.99 -4.71
CA SER A 163 -9.01 4.82 -5.58
C SER A 163 -10.46 4.31 -5.69
N PRO A 164 -11.31 4.33 -4.64
CA PRO A 164 -12.67 3.79 -4.71
C PRO A 164 -13.69 4.75 -5.33
N LEU A 165 -13.30 5.98 -5.69
CA LEU A 165 -14.23 7.02 -6.14
C LEU A 165 -14.27 7.12 -7.67
N ASP A 166 -15.38 7.62 -8.23
CA ASP A 166 -15.35 8.10 -9.61
C ASP A 166 -14.44 9.32 -9.74
N ARG A 167 -13.94 9.57 -10.95
CA ARG A 167 -12.90 10.60 -11.17
C ARG A 167 -13.38 12.01 -10.89
N THR A 168 -14.65 12.32 -11.14
CA THR A 168 -15.21 13.64 -10.89
C THR A 168 -15.33 13.88 -9.39
N LEU A 169 -15.88 12.91 -8.65
CA LEU A 169 -16.00 13.00 -7.19
C LEU A 169 -14.63 13.02 -6.52
N ALA A 170 -13.66 12.24 -7.01
CA ALA A 170 -12.29 12.21 -6.49
C ALA A 170 -11.67 13.62 -6.42
N LYS A 171 -11.83 14.41 -7.48
CA LYS A 171 -11.35 15.81 -7.55
C LYS A 171 -12.02 16.72 -6.52
N VAL A 172 -13.34 16.60 -6.37
CA VAL A 172 -14.10 17.38 -5.38
C VAL A 172 -13.65 17.03 -3.96
N ILE A 173 -13.52 15.74 -3.66
CA ILE A 173 -13.07 15.26 -2.35
C ILE A 173 -11.63 15.66 -2.08
N ALA A 174 -10.73 15.61 -3.07
CA ALA A 174 -9.36 16.06 -2.94
C ALA A 174 -9.27 17.53 -2.51
N ARG A 175 -10.00 18.43 -3.20
CA ARG A 175 -10.04 19.86 -2.86
C ARG A 175 -10.64 20.14 -1.50
N ASN A 176 -11.76 19.50 -1.18
CA ASN A 176 -12.41 19.67 0.12
C ASN A 176 -11.53 19.17 1.26
N TRP A 177 -10.85 18.04 1.05
CA TRP A 177 -9.97 17.47 2.06
C TRP A 177 -8.71 18.31 2.27
N HIS A 178 -8.08 18.83 1.22
CA HIS A 178 -7.01 19.83 1.36
C HIS A 178 -7.48 21.04 2.18
N SER A 179 -8.66 21.58 1.87
CA SER A 179 -9.25 22.71 2.61
C SER A 179 -9.46 22.38 4.10
N LEU A 180 -9.95 21.18 4.41
CA LEU A 180 -10.13 20.68 5.77
C LEU A 180 -8.79 20.59 6.54
N LEU A 181 -7.77 20.00 5.91
CA LEU A 181 -6.44 19.86 6.52
C LEU A 181 -5.86 21.24 6.86
N ARG A 182 -5.94 22.20 5.94
CA ARG A 182 -5.47 23.57 6.15
C ARG A 182 -6.23 24.30 7.25
N GLN A 183 -7.55 24.23 7.23
CA GLN A 183 -8.42 24.89 8.22
C GLN A 183 -8.05 24.46 9.65
N HIS A 184 -7.69 23.19 9.83
CA HIS A 184 -7.41 22.60 11.12
C HIS A 184 -5.91 22.42 11.43
N ARG A 185 -5.03 22.91 10.53
CA ARG A 185 -3.57 22.75 10.63
C ARG A 185 -3.12 21.29 10.80
N LEU A 186 -3.79 20.39 10.09
CA LEU A 186 -3.47 18.97 10.05
C LEU A 186 -2.52 18.69 8.89
N GLY A 187 -1.55 17.82 9.11
CA GLY A 187 -0.69 17.31 8.04
C GLY A 187 -1.36 16.16 7.29
N GLY A 188 -1.02 15.98 6.02
CA GLY A 188 -1.52 14.90 5.18
C GLY A 188 -0.39 14.19 4.46
N LEU A 189 -0.41 12.85 4.47
CA LEU A 189 0.40 12.01 3.60
C LEU A 189 -0.56 11.19 2.73
N VAL A 190 -0.46 11.33 1.40
CA VAL A 190 -1.29 10.55 0.48
C VAL A 190 -0.43 9.78 -0.50
N ALA A 191 -0.76 8.52 -0.74
CA ALA A 191 -0.20 7.76 -1.85
C ALA A 191 -1.28 7.49 -2.88
N THR A 192 -1.01 7.78 -4.15
CA THR A 192 -1.97 7.50 -5.23
C THR A 192 -1.27 7.22 -6.56
N THR A 193 -1.92 6.44 -7.42
CA THR A 193 -1.53 6.28 -8.83
C THR A 193 -2.22 7.30 -9.74
N HIS A 194 -3.21 8.02 -9.20
CA HIS A 194 -4.07 8.93 -9.94
C HIS A 194 -3.52 10.36 -9.87
N THR A 195 -2.93 10.82 -10.97
CA THR A 195 -2.36 12.17 -11.05
C THR A 195 -3.39 13.23 -11.44
N ASP A 196 -4.58 12.83 -11.89
CA ASP A 196 -5.66 13.72 -12.32
C ASP A 196 -6.30 14.54 -11.19
N ILE A 197 -6.08 14.14 -9.93
CA ILE A 197 -6.56 14.85 -8.74
C ILE A 197 -5.55 15.87 -8.19
N LEU A 198 -4.32 15.94 -8.71
CA LEU A 198 -3.25 16.76 -8.12
C LEU A 198 -3.54 18.26 -8.20
N ASP A 199 -4.15 18.71 -9.28
CA ASP A 199 -4.56 20.11 -9.45
C ASP A 199 -5.66 20.53 -8.47
N ASP A 200 -6.46 19.57 -8.00
CA ASP A 200 -7.51 19.80 -7.02
C ASP A 200 -7.01 19.62 -5.58
N LEU A 201 -6.08 18.70 -5.37
CA LEU A 201 -5.47 18.39 -4.08
C LEU A 201 -4.45 19.46 -3.66
N GLU A 202 -3.73 20.05 -4.63
CA GLU A 202 -2.70 21.08 -4.42
C GLU A 202 -1.71 20.75 -3.28
N PRO A 203 -1.01 19.60 -3.33
CA PRO A 203 -0.06 19.23 -2.30
C PRO A 203 1.12 20.22 -2.21
N ASP A 204 1.61 20.45 -1.00
CA ASP A 204 2.80 21.28 -0.74
C ASP A 204 4.08 20.66 -1.32
N LEU A 205 4.11 19.32 -1.38
CA LEU A 205 5.22 18.54 -1.87
C LEU A 205 4.70 17.29 -2.58
N ILE A 206 5.24 17.04 -3.76
CA ILE A 206 4.98 15.86 -4.57
C ILE A 206 6.26 15.03 -4.63
N VAL A 207 6.13 13.75 -4.32
CA VAL A 207 7.20 12.76 -4.37
C VAL A 207 6.85 11.76 -5.48
N THR A 208 7.56 11.85 -6.60
CA THR A 208 7.36 10.99 -7.76
C THR A 208 8.22 9.74 -7.63
N CYS A 209 7.60 8.60 -7.41
CA CYS A 209 8.25 7.30 -7.27
C CYS A 209 8.28 6.54 -8.59
N SER A 210 9.45 6.03 -8.96
CA SER A 210 9.68 5.22 -10.16
C SER A 210 10.32 3.88 -9.77
N HIS A 211 10.23 2.87 -10.65
CA HIS A 211 10.90 1.57 -10.42
C HIS A 211 12.41 1.65 -10.59
N ASP A 212 12.85 2.35 -11.63
CA ASP A 212 14.25 2.41 -12.06
C ASP A 212 14.83 3.82 -11.93
N ALA A 213 14.32 4.64 -11.02
CA ALA A 213 14.90 5.95 -10.77
C ALA A 213 14.68 6.34 -9.31
N PRO A 214 15.61 7.11 -8.72
CA PRO A 214 15.39 7.66 -7.39
C PRO A 214 14.13 8.53 -7.36
N PRO A 215 13.44 8.60 -6.20
CA PRO A 215 12.26 9.43 -6.06
C PRO A 215 12.59 10.90 -6.32
N GLN A 216 11.76 11.58 -7.10
CA GLN A 216 11.93 12.99 -7.45
C GLN A 216 10.98 13.86 -6.65
N LEU A 217 11.44 15.02 -6.21
CA LEU A 217 10.67 15.99 -5.45
C LEU A 217 10.25 17.17 -6.33
N SER A 218 9.00 17.57 -6.26
CA SER A 218 8.48 18.78 -6.90
C SER A 218 7.46 19.47 -6.00
N GLY A 219 7.29 20.78 -6.14
CA GLY A 219 6.32 21.56 -5.37
C GLY A 219 6.88 22.85 -4.79
N PRO A 220 6.03 23.73 -4.24
CA PRO A 220 6.44 25.03 -3.69
C PRO A 220 7.44 24.92 -2.53
N ALA A 221 7.45 23.80 -1.80
CA ALA A 221 8.40 23.55 -0.72
C ALA A 221 9.72 22.87 -1.17
N ALA A 222 9.83 22.46 -2.44
CA ALA A 222 11.03 21.83 -2.97
C ALA A 222 12.06 22.91 -3.37
N SER A 223 13.03 23.21 -2.50
CA SER A 223 14.25 23.90 -2.95
C SER A 223 15.11 22.91 -3.77
N PRO A 224 15.71 23.34 -4.89
CA PRO A 224 16.46 22.44 -5.76
C PRO A 224 17.87 22.21 -5.21
N THR A 225 18.05 21.26 -4.31
CA THR A 225 19.39 20.79 -3.92
C THR A 225 19.67 19.46 -4.61
N PHE A 226 20.16 19.54 -5.85
CA PHE A 226 20.72 18.37 -6.54
C PHE A 226 22.15 18.13 -6.05
N SER A 227 22.38 17.01 -5.38
CA SER A 227 23.70 16.35 -5.38
C SER A 227 23.62 15.17 -6.33
N SER A 228 24.14 15.33 -7.54
CA SER A 228 24.28 14.27 -8.53
C SER A 228 25.40 13.32 -8.10
N ALA A 229 25.13 12.42 -7.17
CA ALA A 229 26.00 11.30 -6.84
C ALA A 229 25.42 10.00 -7.43
N THR A 230 25.95 9.66 -8.61
CA THR A 230 26.02 8.36 -9.27
C THR A 230 25.00 7.29 -8.80
N TRP A 231 23.81 7.33 -9.38
CA TRP A 231 22.90 6.19 -9.37
C TRP A 231 23.43 5.12 -10.33
N SER A 232 23.90 4.00 -9.78
CA SER A 232 24.21 2.79 -10.55
C SER A 232 23.30 1.65 -10.08
N ALA A 233 22.34 1.25 -10.91
CA ALA A 233 21.38 0.19 -10.63
C ALA A 233 22.00 -1.22 -10.53
N GLN A 234 23.29 -1.38 -10.80
CA GLN A 234 23.98 -2.66 -10.79
C GLN A 234 25.41 -2.45 -10.27
N GLN A 235 25.66 -2.76 -9.00
CA GLN A 235 26.99 -3.13 -8.54
C GLN A 235 26.88 -4.49 -7.87
N THR A 236 27.43 -5.50 -8.55
CA THR A 236 27.80 -6.79 -7.97
C THR A 236 28.70 -6.56 -6.76
N LEU A 237 28.39 -7.24 -5.66
CA LEU A 237 29.16 -7.24 -4.43
C LEU A 237 30.64 -7.61 -4.71
N PRO A 238 31.61 -7.03 -3.97
CA PRO A 238 32.94 -7.64 -3.86
C PRO A 238 32.79 -9.00 -3.16
N GLU A 239 33.50 -10.02 -3.66
CA GLU A 239 33.58 -11.34 -3.05
C GLU A 239 33.91 -11.21 -1.56
N ALA A 240 32.97 -11.62 -0.71
CA ALA A 240 33.23 -11.77 0.71
C ALA A 240 34.15 -12.97 0.91
N ASP A 241 35.32 -12.73 1.51
CA ASP A 241 36.28 -13.75 1.94
C ASP A 241 35.57 -14.91 2.65
N ALA A 242 35.75 -16.11 2.12
CA ALA A 242 35.25 -17.34 2.70
C ALA A 242 35.88 -17.60 4.08
N PRO A 243 35.10 -17.88 5.15
CA PRO A 243 35.69 -18.33 6.39
C PRO A 243 36.19 -19.77 6.27
N THR A 244 37.50 -19.93 6.41
CA THR A 244 38.22 -21.21 6.54
C THR A 244 37.57 -22.11 7.61
N PRO A 245 37.23 -23.38 7.33
CA PRO A 245 36.65 -24.25 8.35
C PRO A 245 37.72 -24.77 9.32
N ALA A 246 37.55 -24.44 10.61
CA ALA A 246 38.34 -24.98 11.70
C ALA A 246 38.00 -26.46 11.96
N VAL A 247 38.99 -27.32 11.78
CA VAL A 247 38.93 -28.75 12.11
C VAL A 247 38.83 -28.94 13.63
N LYS A 248 37.71 -29.49 14.12
CA LYS A 248 37.63 -30.11 15.46
C LYS A 248 37.42 -31.61 15.34
N LYS A 249 38.47 -32.37 15.66
CA LYS A 249 38.43 -33.82 15.89
C LYS A 249 37.57 -34.14 17.12
N LYS A 250 36.59 -35.04 16.98
CA LYS A 250 36.14 -35.91 18.08
C LYS A 250 35.69 -37.29 17.57
N LYS A 251 35.95 -38.28 18.40
CA LYS A 251 36.11 -39.71 18.14
C LYS A 251 34.77 -40.46 17.98
N SER A 252 34.79 -41.44 17.06
CA SER A 252 34.05 -42.72 16.96
C SER A 252 32.85 -43.00 17.88
N ALA A 253 31.72 -43.45 17.29
CA ALA A 253 31.28 -44.85 17.38
C ALA A 253 30.04 -45.16 16.50
N SER A 254 30.04 -46.41 16.02
CA SER A 254 28.96 -47.20 15.41
C SER A 254 28.63 -47.01 13.92
N SER A 255 28.60 -48.19 13.30
CA SER A 255 28.60 -48.52 11.89
C SER A 255 27.19 -48.73 11.36
N THR A 256 26.82 -48.02 10.30
CA THR A 256 25.76 -48.47 9.38
C THR A 256 26.11 -48.03 7.97
N SER A 257 26.49 -48.99 7.13
CA SER A 257 26.79 -48.82 5.71
C SER A 257 25.51 -48.52 4.93
N TRP A 258 25.45 -47.38 4.25
CA TRP A 258 24.45 -47.09 3.22
C TRP A 258 25.07 -47.30 1.83
N PRO A 259 24.41 -48.00 0.90
CA PRO A 259 24.96 -48.20 -0.44
C PRO A 259 24.86 -46.93 -1.28
N SER A 260 25.85 -46.73 -2.15
CA SER A 260 25.95 -45.61 -3.08
C SER A 260 24.75 -45.52 -4.03
N PRO A 261 24.32 -44.31 -4.44
CA PRO A 261 23.27 -44.15 -5.45
C PRO A 261 23.78 -44.59 -6.84
N PRO A 262 22.93 -45.19 -7.69
CA PRO A 262 23.33 -45.56 -9.04
C PRO A 262 23.44 -44.32 -9.95
N GLU A 263 24.41 -44.37 -10.86
CA GLU A 263 24.61 -43.41 -11.94
C GLU A 263 23.34 -43.26 -12.78
N ARG A 264 22.91 -42.02 -13.03
CA ARG A 264 21.76 -41.73 -13.90
C ARG A 264 22.19 -41.77 -15.36
N ASN A 265 21.92 -42.88 -16.02
CA ASN A 265 21.92 -42.94 -17.49
C ASN A 265 20.72 -42.14 -18.03
N ALA A 266 21.01 -41.25 -18.98
CA ALA A 266 20.01 -40.53 -19.75
C ALA A 266 19.24 -41.50 -20.65
N THR A 267 17.93 -41.60 -20.49
CA THR A 267 16.96 -41.98 -21.53
C THR A 267 15.54 -41.96 -20.96
N GLY A 268 14.63 -41.26 -21.64
CA GLY A 268 13.19 -41.33 -21.30
C GLY A 268 12.41 -40.07 -21.65
N ARG A 269 12.08 -39.89 -22.93
CA ARG A 269 10.95 -39.07 -23.36
C ARG A 269 9.70 -39.51 -22.59
N ILE A 270 9.02 -38.59 -21.91
CA ILE A 270 7.65 -38.80 -21.46
C ILE A 270 6.77 -37.72 -22.11
N LEU A 271 5.82 -38.19 -22.90
CA LEU A 271 4.76 -37.46 -23.57
C LEU A 271 3.85 -36.80 -22.53
N LEU A 272 3.71 -35.47 -22.59
CA LEU A 272 2.70 -34.72 -21.86
C LEU A 272 1.34 -34.89 -22.56
N GLY A 273 0.47 -35.67 -21.92
CA GLY A 273 -0.95 -35.73 -22.25
C GLY A 273 -1.62 -34.40 -21.99
N GLY A 274 -2.23 -33.84 -23.03
CA GLY A 274 -3.04 -32.64 -22.96
C GLY A 274 -4.37 -32.87 -22.25
N ILE A 275 -4.86 -31.82 -21.59
CA ILE A 275 -6.27 -31.69 -21.23
C ILE A 275 -6.74 -30.33 -21.75
N THR A 276 -7.52 -30.41 -22.81
CA THR A 276 -8.26 -29.33 -23.47
C THR A 276 -9.47 -28.90 -22.64
N ALA A 277 -9.73 -27.59 -22.62
CA ALA A 277 -10.89 -26.94 -22.04
C ALA A 277 -12.21 -27.47 -22.62
N ARG A 278 -13.25 -27.59 -21.77
CA ARG A 278 -14.60 -28.00 -22.16
C ARG A 278 -15.56 -26.81 -22.05
N THR A 279 -15.94 -26.26 -23.20
CA THR A 279 -17.11 -25.38 -23.38
C THR A 279 -18.40 -26.21 -23.46
N PRO A 280 -19.56 -25.75 -22.96
CA PRO A 280 -20.84 -26.36 -23.26
C PRO A 280 -21.50 -25.64 -24.45
N SER A 281 -21.81 -26.39 -25.52
CA SER A 281 -22.79 -25.96 -26.53
C SER A 281 -23.74 -27.11 -26.85
N ALA A 282 -25.00 -26.72 -27.09
CA ALA A 282 -26.21 -27.51 -27.17
C ALA A 282 -26.34 -28.45 -28.38
N SER A 283 -27.21 -29.47 -28.25
CA SER A 283 -28.23 -29.93 -29.23
C SER A 283 -28.81 -31.29 -28.77
N SER A 284 -30.07 -31.36 -28.32
CA SER A 284 -31.30 -31.68 -29.07
C SER A 284 -31.65 -33.18 -29.14
N ALA A 285 -32.81 -33.56 -28.58
CA ALA A 285 -33.78 -34.48 -29.20
C ALA A 285 -35.11 -34.54 -28.42
N SER A 286 -36.15 -33.96 -29.02
CA SER A 286 -37.58 -34.35 -29.05
C SER A 286 -38.25 -35.02 -27.83
N SER A 287 -39.35 -34.44 -27.35
CA SER A 287 -40.70 -34.81 -27.84
C SER A 287 -41.85 -34.14 -27.06
N ARG A 288 -42.85 -33.68 -27.83
CA ARG A 288 -44.31 -33.58 -27.54
C ARG A 288 -44.85 -32.57 -26.51
N PHE A 289 -45.46 -31.53 -27.10
CA PHE A 289 -46.87 -31.13 -26.99
C PHE A 289 -47.47 -30.64 -25.64
N SER A 290 -47.97 -29.40 -25.73
CA SER A 290 -49.27 -28.88 -25.24
C SER A 290 -49.25 -27.87 -24.09
N GLY A 291 -50.00 -26.77 -24.28
CA GLY A 291 -50.69 -26.08 -23.18
C GLY A 291 -50.30 -24.63 -22.92
N ILE A 292 -51.07 -23.71 -23.49
CA ILE A 292 -51.18 -22.29 -23.16
C ILE A 292 -51.68 -22.11 -21.71
N SER A 293 -51.15 -21.14 -20.93
CA SER A 293 -51.96 -20.01 -20.39
C SER A 293 -51.15 -19.02 -19.55
N THR A 294 -51.44 -17.76 -19.80
CA THR A 294 -51.25 -16.56 -18.98
C THR A 294 -52.20 -16.53 -17.78
N ASN A 295 -51.70 -16.12 -16.61
CA ASN A 295 -52.29 -15.19 -15.61
C ASN A 295 -51.96 -15.59 -14.16
N ARG A 296 -51.18 -14.75 -13.46
CA ARG A 296 -51.65 -13.79 -12.44
C ARG A 296 -50.48 -13.04 -11.83
#